data_AF-A0A2K3JYJ3-F1
#
_entry.id   AF-A0A2K3JYJ3-F1
#
_cell.length_a   1.000
_cell.length_b   1.000
_cell.length_c   1.000
_cell.angle_alpha   90.00
_cell.angle_beta   90.00
_cell.angle_gamma   90.00
#
_symmetry.space_group_name_H-M   'P 1'
#
loop_
_entity.id
_entity.type
_entity.pdbx_description
1 polymer ?
#
loop_
_entity_poly.entity_id
_entity_poly.type
_entity_poly.pdbx_seq_one_letter_code
_entity_poly.pdbx_strand_id
1 'polypeptide(L)'
;ESELREASVYDAMLQAAKYGVIEFIDTMRKANPSLLWAIDKNKRGIFSHAILNRRKEVFQLIHDATVIGPKEVVRCSVDTSNNSLLHLAANLGPSSDHRRSGPALQMQGQILWYKEVEAIVHPKCKEAKNTENKKPREIFTESHKELVKEGEKWAKETAGSFTLVATLITTIMFAAAFTVPGGYNDSGVPIFLEDKIFNVFIIADAISLFTSSTAVLL
;
A
#
# COMPACT_ATOMS: atom_id res chain seq x y z
N GLU A 1 -5.37 31.08 33.02
CA GLU A 1 -4.35 30.01 33.08
C GLU A 1 -4.93 28.62 32.81
N SER A 2 -6.11 28.28 33.37
CA SER A 2 -6.83 27.02 33.07
C SER A 2 -7.14 26.83 31.58
N GLU A 3 -7.66 27.85 30.90
CA GLU A 3 -8.00 27.79 29.46
C GLU A 3 -6.76 27.59 28.56
N LEU A 4 -5.62 28.18 28.93
CA LEU A 4 -4.34 27.99 28.23
C LEU A 4 -3.80 26.57 28.42
N ARG A 5 -3.95 26.00 29.63
CA ARG A 5 -3.61 24.60 29.90
C ARG A 5 -4.54 23.65 29.15
N GLU A 6 -5.84 23.93 29.11
CA GLU A 6 -6.81 23.12 28.37
C GLU A 6 -6.51 23.11 26.87
N ALA A 7 -6.25 24.28 26.28
CA ALA A 7 -5.82 24.42 24.89
C ALA A 7 -4.51 23.65 24.59
N SER A 8 -3.57 23.61 25.54
CA SER A 8 -2.33 22.83 25.38
C SER A 8 -2.56 21.31 25.37
N VAL A 9 -3.56 20.82 26.11
CA VAL A 9 -3.88 19.39 26.18
C VAL A 9 -4.61 18.93 24.91
N TYR A 10 -5.52 19.73 24.36
CA TYR A 10 -6.14 19.42 23.06
C TYR A 10 -5.12 19.38 21.92
N ASP A 11 -4.16 20.31 21.87
CA ASP A 11 -3.08 20.24 20.88
C ASP A 11 -2.18 19.01 21.07
N ALA A 12 -1.87 18.64 22.32
CA ALA A 12 -1.11 17.42 22.61
C ALA A 12 -1.80 16.15 22.08
N MET A 13 -3.13 16.06 22.16
CA MET A 13 -3.90 14.96 21.55
C MET A 13 -3.74 14.90 20.02
N LEU A 14 -3.78 16.06 19.36
CA LEU A 14 -3.60 16.15 17.90
C LEU A 14 -2.16 15.80 17.47
N GLN A 15 -1.15 16.20 18.26
CA GLN A 15 0.24 15.81 18.02
C GLN A 15 0.44 14.31 18.24
N ALA A 16 -0.14 13.75 19.30
CA ALA A 16 -0.10 12.31 19.54
C ALA A 16 -0.71 11.54 18.36
N ALA A 17 -1.81 12.02 17.79
CA ALA A 17 -2.43 11.42 16.61
C ALA A 17 -1.57 11.52 15.35
N LYS A 18 -0.89 12.67 15.16
CA LYS A 18 0.06 12.90 14.08
C LYS A 18 1.26 11.93 14.13
N TYR A 19 1.81 11.72 15.33
CA TYR A 19 2.98 10.87 15.53
C TYR A 19 2.66 9.39 15.79
N GLY A 20 1.40 9.04 16.04
CA GLY A 20 1.00 7.65 16.26
C GLY A 20 1.13 7.16 17.70
N VAL A 21 1.14 8.06 18.69
CA VAL A 21 1.34 7.72 20.11
C VAL A 21 0.00 7.29 20.74
N ILE A 22 -0.37 6.03 20.55
CA ILE A 22 -1.69 5.50 20.95
C ILE A 22 -1.82 5.43 22.46
N GLU A 23 -0.77 5.02 23.18
CA GLU A 23 -0.79 4.84 24.63
C GLU A 23 -1.14 6.15 25.34
N PHE A 24 -0.63 7.26 24.80
CA PHE A 24 -0.97 8.59 25.28
C PHE A 24 -2.45 8.92 25.02
N ILE A 25 -2.94 8.71 23.79
CA ILE A 25 -4.34 8.96 23.42
C ILE A 25 -5.29 8.14 24.30
N ASP A 26 -5.01 6.86 24.50
CA ASP A 26 -5.83 5.96 25.31
C ASP A 26 -5.83 6.35 26.79
N THR A 27 -4.67 6.74 27.33
CA THR A 27 -4.56 7.18 28.73
C THR A 27 -5.32 8.47 28.95
N MET A 28 -5.15 9.45 28.07
CA MET A 28 -5.80 10.75 28.16
C MET A 28 -7.32 10.64 27.95
N ARG A 29 -7.78 9.79 27.02
CA ARG A 29 -9.21 9.50 26.83
C ARG A 29 -9.84 8.93 28.09
N LYS A 30 -9.18 7.97 28.75
CA LYS A 30 -9.70 7.35 29.98
C LYS A 30 -9.83 8.36 31.12
N ALA A 31 -8.90 9.32 31.19
CA ALA A 31 -8.94 10.38 32.18
C ALA A 31 -10.00 11.44 31.87
N ASN A 32 -10.12 11.86 30.61
CA ASN A 32 -11.12 12.81 30.15
C ASN A 32 -11.59 12.50 28.70
N PRO A 33 -12.80 11.93 28.53
CA PRO A 33 -13.35 11.61 27.21
C PRO A 33 -13.57 12.83 26.29
N SER A 34 -13.70 14.04 26.82
CA SER A 34 -13.93 15.25 26.00
C SER A 34 -12.74 15.56 25.08
N LEU A 35 -11.55 15.09 25.45
CA LEU A 35 -10.31 15.29 24.69
C LEU A 35 -10.34 14.66 23.30
N LEU A 36 -11.23 13.70 23.04
CA LEU A 36 -11.42 13.13 21.71
C LEU A 36 -11.98 14.12 20.69
N TRP A 37 -12.64 15.18 21.18
CA TRP A 37 -13.19 16.26 20.35
C TRP A 37 -12.18 17.38 20.09
N ALA A 38 -10.88 17.13 20.34
CA ALA A 38 -9.81 18.02 19.94
C ALA A 38 -9.93 18.34 18.44
N ILE A 39 -9.93 19.64 18.12
CA ILE A 39 -9.94 20.14 16.75
C ILE A 39 -8.86 21.19 16.56
N ASP A 40 -8.20 21.16 15.41
CA ASP A 40 -7.27 22.21 15.03
C ASP A 40 -8.01 23.46 14.49
N LYS A 41 -7.24 24.50 14.18
CA LYS A 41 -7.74 25.73 13.54
C LYS A 41 -8.46 25.51 12.20
N ASN A 42 -8.24 24.37 11.54
CA ASN A 42 -8.87 23.98 10.28
C ASN A 42 -10.06 23.03 10.49
N LYS A 43 -10.56 22.87 11.73
CA LYS A 43 -11.63 21.93 12.10
C LYS A 43 -11.27 20.45 11.87
N ARG A 44 -9.98 20.10 11.93
CA ARG A 44 -9.47 18.74 11.80
C ARG A 44 -9.29 18.11 13.16
N GLY A 45 -9.89 16.93 13.35
CA GLY A 45 -9.76 16.18 14.60
C GLY A 45 -8.59 15.21 14.62
N ILE A 46 -8.53 14.43 15.70
CA ILE A 46 -7.55 13.36 15.92
C ILE A 46 -7.46 12.41 14.71
N PHE A 47 -8.60 11.94 14.18
CA PHE A 47 -8.63 11.02 13.04
C PHE A 47 -8.15 11.66 11.74
N SER A 48 -8.43 12.95 11.51
CA SER A 48 -7.90 13.71 10.37
C SER A 48 -6.37 13.76 10.42
N HIS A 49 -5.79 14.00 11.61
CA HIS A 49 -4.35 13.99 11.82
C HIS A 49 -3.73 12.60 11.61
N ALA A 50 -4.39 11.55 12.12
CA ALA A 50 -3.97 10.17 11.89
C ALA A 50 -3.95 9.83 10.39
N ILE A 51 -4.98 10.23 9.64
CA ILE A 51 -5.10 9.96 8.20
C ILE A 51 -4.03 10.67 7.38
N LEU A 52 -3.81 11.96 7.66
CA LEU A 52 -2.80 12.75 6.97
C LEU A 52 -1.40 12.18 7.17
N ASN A 53 -1.14 11.55 8.30
CA ASN A 53 0.18 11.01 8.66
C ASN A 53 0.28 9.48 8.54
N ARG A 54 -0.72 8.82 7.95
CA ARG A 54 -0.75 7.36 7.72
C ARG A 54 -0.57 6.53 9.00
N ARG A 55 -1.11 7.01 10.13
CA ARG A 55 -1.08 6.31 11.43
C ARG A 55 -2.26 5.36 11.54
N LYS A 56 -2.09 4.15 11.01
CA LYS A 56 -3.15 3.13 10.94
C LYS A 56 -3.69 2.77 12.31
N GLU A 57 -2.81 2.63 13.28
CA GLU A 57 -3.14 2.14 14.61
C GLU A 57 -3.98 3.16 15.39
N VAL A 58 -3.69 4.46 15.24
CA VAL A 58 -4.55 5.54 15.77
C VAL A 58 -5.88 5.59 15.01
N PHE A 59 -5.86 5.40 13.70
CA PHE A 59 -7.09 5.39 12.89
C PHE A 59 -8.02 4.24 13.27
N GLN A 60 -7.48 3.06 13.60
CA GLN A 60 -8.27 1.89 14.02
C GLN A 60 -9.10 2.13 15.28
N LEU A 61 -8.73 3.09 16.13
CA LEU A 61 -9.54 3.51 17.27
C LEU A 61 -10.94 4.01 16.87
N ILE A 62 -11.15 4.35 15.58
CA ILE A 62 -12.46 4.74 15.06
C ILE A 62 -13.51 3.62 15.12
N HIS A 63 -13.06 2.36 15.16
CA HIS A 63 -13.95 1.19 15.24
C HIS A 63 -14.40 0.87 16.65
N ASP A 64 -13.69 1.38 17.65
CA ASP A 64 -14.01 1.12 19.05
C ASP A 64 -15.23 1.96 19.45
N ALA A 65 -16.34 1.27 19.70
CA ALA A 65 -17.62 1.88 20.10
C ALA A 65 -17.54 2.61 21.46
N THR A 66 -16.47 2.39 22.23
CA THR A 66 -16.19 3.13 23.47
C THR A 66 -15.53 4.50 23.23
N VAL A 67 -14.99 4.72 22.03
CA VAL A 67 -14.25 5.94 21.66
C VAL A 67 -15.17 6.98 21.04
N ILE A 68 -16.10 6.57 20.20
CA ILE A 68 -16.93 7.50 19.44
C ILE A 68 -18.37 7.09 19.70
N GLY A 69 -19.12 7.92 20.44
CA GLY A 69 -20.58 7.82 20.49
C GLY A 69 -21.21 7.83 19.08
N PRO A 70 -22.55 7.84 18.95
CA PRO A 70 -23.27 7.42 17.74
C PRO A 70 -22.59 7.86 16.44
N LYS A 71 -22.19 6.84 15.68
CA LYS A 71 -21.20 6.73 14.60
C LYS A 71 -21.22 7.78 13.47
N GLU A 72 -22.10 8.77 13.48
CA GLU A 72 -22.38 9.63 12.31
C GLU A 72 -21.60 10.94 12.27
N VAL A 73 -21.23 11.53 13.42
CA VAL A 73 -20.61 12.87 13.44
C VAL A 73 -19.19 12.85 12.86
N VAL A 74 -18.36 11.88 13.26
CA VAL A 74 -16.97 11.76 12.77
C VAL A 74 -16.93 11.31 11.30
N ARG A 75 -17.92 10.53 10.85
CA ARG A 75 -17.99 10.04 9.46
C ARG A 75 -18.26 11.13 8.43
N CYS A 76 -18.85 12.24 8.86
CA CYS A 76 -19.26 13.35 7.99
C CYS A 76 -18.51 14.65 8.32
N SER A 77 -17.53 14.63 9.22
CA SER A 77 -16.75 15.82 9.55
C SER A 77 -15.98 16.31 8.32
N VAL A 78 -16.04 17.62 8.10
CA VAL A 78 -15.31 18.31 7.04
C VAL A 78 -14.40 19.37 7.64
N ASP A 79 -13.23 19.56 7.03
CA ASP A 79 -12.34 20.67 7.39
C ASP A 79 -12.86 22.02 6.85
N THR A 80 -12.13 23.10 7.11
CA THR A 80 -12.46 24.45 6.61
C THR A 80 -12.55 24.56 5.08
N SER A 81 -11.93 23.64 4.35
CA SER A 81 -11.94 23.57 2.88
C SER A 81 -12.96 22.55 2.37
N ASN A 82 -13.91 22.14 3.21
CA ASN A 82 -14.92 21.13 2.92
C ASN A 82 -14.33 19.76 2.53
N ASN A 83 -13.09 19.46 2.96
CA ASN A 83 -12.48 18.15 2.76
C ASN A 83 -13.01 17.18 3.81
N SER A 84 -13.66 16.10 3.35
CA SER A 84 -13.97 14.95 4.20
C SER A 84 -12.70 14.16 4.54
N LEU A 85 -12.80 13.22 5.50
CA LEU A 85 -11.71 12.28 5.81
C LEU A 85 -11.16 11.55 4.57
N LEU A 86 -12.02 11.28 3.58
CA LEU A 86 -11.62 10.63 2.33
C LEU A 86 -10.81 11.55 1.41
N HIS A 87 -11.13 12.85 1.38
CA HIS A 87 -10.29 13.85 0.68
C HIS A 87 -8.91 13.95 1.33
N LEU A 88 -8.83 13.87 2.66
CA LEU A 88 -7.53 13.87 3.37
C LEU A 88 -6.71 12.60 3.10
N ALA A 89 -7.38 11.44 3.03
CA ALA A 89 -6.74 10.18 2.66
C ALA A 89 -6.25 10.19 1.20
N ALA A 90 -6.90 10.97 0.34
CA ALA A 90 -6.55 11.10 -1.07
C ALA A 90 -5.21 11.78 -1.31
N ASN A 91 -4.73 12.62 -0.40
CA ASN A 91 -3.45 13.31 -0.53
C ASN A 91 -2.28 12.35 -0.32
N LEU A 92 -1.16 12.58 -1.00
CA LEU A 92 0.07 11.84 -0.79
C LEU A 92 0.54 12.01 0.66
N GLY A 93 0.77 10.89 1.37
CA GLY A 93 1.23 10.90 2.76
C GLY A 93 2.66 11.45 2.92
N PRO A 94 3.13 11.63 4.16
CA PRO A 94 4.49 12.11 4.42
C PRO A 94 5.54 11.18 3.77
N SER A 95 6.54 11.81 3.15
CA SER A 95 7.58 11.16 2.34
C SER A 95 8.56 10.29 3.15
N SER A 96 8.52 10.36 4.49
CA SER A 96 9.53 9.76 5.37
C SER A 96 9.47 8.22 5.43
N ASP A 97 8.29 7.61 5.38
CA ASP A 97 8.14 6.15 5.52
C ASP A 97 8.31 5.39 4.19
N HIS A 98 8.28 6.11 3.07
CA HIS A 98 8.18 5.52 1.74
C HIS A 98 9.53 5.22 1.08
N ARG A 99 10.64 5.75 1.62
CA ARG A 99 11.96 5.74 0.97
C ARG A 99 12.57 4.33 0.79
N ARG A 100 12.05 3.31 1.48
CA ARG A 100 12.59 1.93 1.41
C ARG A 100 11.86 1.00 0.43
N SER A 101 10.70 1.40 -0.11
CA SER A 101 9.89 0.52 -0.97
C SER A 101 9.90 1.00 -2.42
N GLY A 102 9.87 0.09 -3.39
CA GLY A 102 9.82 0.45 -4.82
C GLY A 102 8.55 1.27 -5.16
N PRO A 103 8.56 2.12 -6.20
CA PRO A 103 7.44 3.03 -6.49
C PRO A 103 6.08 2.33 -6.65
N ALA A 104 6.06 1.14 -7.25
CA ALA A 104 4.85 0.33 -7.38
C ALA A 104 4.28 -0.14 -6.03
N LEU A 105 5.15 -0.56 -5.09
CA LEU A 105 4.74 -0.97 -3.75
C LEU A 105 4.29 0.24 -2.91
N GLN A 106 4.92 1.40 -3.08
CA GLN A 106 4.45 2.64 -2.47
C GLN A 106 3.03 2.97 -2.96
N MET A 107 2.79 2.90 -4.26
CA MET A 107 1.46 3.13 -4.84
C MET A 107 0.43 2.13 -4.31
N GLN A 108 0.78 0.85 -4.21
CA GLN A 108 -0.07 -0.18 -3.62
C GLN A 108 -0.44 0.18 -2.16
N GLY A 109 0.52 0.66 -1.38
CA GLY A 109 0.28 1.14 -0.01
C GLY A 109 -0.71 2.29 0.05
N GLN A 110 -0.60 3.28 -0.86
CA GLN A 110 -1.54 4.40 -0.93
C GLN A 110 -2.96 3.94 -1.30
N ILE A 111 -3.08 2.98 -2.22
CA ILE A 111 -4.38 2.40 -2.61
C ILE A 111 -5.02 1.67 -1.44
N LEU A 112 -4.25 0.84 -0.72
CA LEU A 112 -4.75 0.10 0.44
C LEU A 112 -5.19 1.06 1.55
N TRP A 113 -4.38 2.08 1.83
CA TRP A 113 -4.71 3.11 2.80
C TRP A 113 -6.01 3.85 2.44
N TYR A 114 -6.13 4.28 1.19
CA TYR A 114 -7.33 4.96 0.71
C TYR A 114 -8.58 4.08 0.84
N LYS A 115 -8.48 2.79 0.48
CA LYS A 115 -9.58 1.82 0.62
C LYS A 115 -9.99 1.59 2.07
N GLU A 116 -9.04 1.56 3.00
CA GLU A 116 -9.32 1.41 4.42
C GLU A 116 -10.18 2.57 4.94
N VAL A 117 -9.81 3.81 4.58
CA VAL A 117 -10.60 4.99 4.93
C VAL A 117 -11.96 4.98 4.20
N GLU A 118 -11.97 4.59 2.91
CA GLU A 118 -13.19 4.50 2.10
C GLU A 118 -14.23 3.54 2.68
N ALA A 119 -13.79 2.45 3.31
CA ALA A 119 -14.68 1.46 3.94
C ALA A 119 -15.42 2.00 5.17
N ILE A 120 -14.88 3.03 5.82
CA ILE A 120 -15.41 3.54 7.08
C ILE A 120 -16.25 4.79 6.87
N VAL A 121 -15.90 5.67 5.93
CA VAL A 121 -16.64 6.92 5.70
C VAL A 121 -18.04 6.67 5.14
N HIS A 122 -18.94 7.65 5.33
CA HIS A 122 -20.29 7.56 4.78
C HIS A 122 -20.25 7.57 3.23
N PRO A 123 -21.07 6.78 2.50
CA PRO A 123 -21.05 6.74 1.03
C PRO A 123 -21.16 8.11 0.34
N LYS A 124 -21.94 9.03 0.91
CA LYS A 124 -22.04 10.43 0.45
C LYS A 124 -20.67 11.12 0.33
N CYS A 125 -19.70 10.79 1.18
CA CYS A 125 -18.37 11.39 1.17
C CYS A 125 -17.54 11.01 -0.07
N LYS A 126 -17.91 9.96 -0.80
CA LYS A 126 -17.24 9.53 -2.04
C LYS A 126 -17.52 10.49 -3.21
N GLU A 127 -18.72 11.05 -3.22
CA GLU A 127 -19.20 11.96 -4.27
C GLU A 127 -19.19 13.43 -3.82
N ALA A 128 -18.98 13.68 -2.52
CA ALA A 128 -18.83 15.01 -1.97
C ALA A 128 -17.66 15.73 -2.62
N LYS A 129 -17.84 17.04 -2.85
CA LYS A 129 -16.82 17.90 -3.43
C LYS A 129 -16.30 18.88 -2.41
N ASN A 130 -14.99 19.11 -2.43
CA ASN A 130 -14.37 20.14 -1.60
C ASN A 130 -14.60 21.55 -2.18
N THR A 131 -14.01 22.57 -1.56
CA THR A 131 -14.09 23.97 -2.04
C THR A 131 -13.51 24.18 -3.44
N GLU A 132 -12.64 23.29 -3.91
CA GLU A 132 -12.10 23.30 -5.28
C GLU A 132 -12.99 22.53 -6.27
N ASN A 133 -14.19 22.11 -5.86
CA ASN A 133 -15.13 21.33 -6.66
C ASN A 133 -14.58 19.95 -7.11
N LYS A 134 -13.60 19.40 -6.37
CA LYS A 134 -12.99 18.09 -6.62
C LYS A 134 -13.52 17.01 -5.69
N LYS A 135 -13.70 15.80 -6.21
CA LYS A 135 -14.01 14.58 -5.45
C LYS A 135 -12.73 13.95 -4.87
N PRO A 136 -12.84 13.11 -3.82
CA PRO A 136 -11.67 12.42 -3.26
C PRO A 136 -10.89 11.58 -4.28
N ARG A 137 -11.57 10.89 -5.20
CA ARG A 137 -10.91 10.07 -6.24
C ARG A 137 -10.13 10.91 -7.24
N GLU A 138 -10.60 12.11 -7.55
CA GLU A 138 -9.91 13.05 -8.45
C GLU A 138 -8.61 13.53 -7.78
N ILE A 139 -8.68 13.94 -6.51
CA ILE A 139 -7.50 14.31 -5.72
C ILE A 139 -6.49 13.16 -5.62
N PHE A 140 -6.97 11.93 -5.41
CA PHE A 140 -6.09 10.76 -5.33
C PHE A 140 -5.34 10.55 -6.64
N THR A 141 -6.04 10.64 -7.77
CA THR A 141 -5.44 10.48 -9.11
C THR A 141 -4.43 11.59 -9.42
N GLU A 142 -4.75 12.83 -9.08
CA GLU A 142 -3.87 13.98 -9.30
C GLU A 142 -2.61 13.92 -8.44
N SER A 143 -2.77 13.67 -7.12
CA SER A 143 -1.66 13.67 -6.17
C SER A 143 -0.68 12.50 -6.33
N HIS A 144 -1.15 11.38 -6.92
CA HIS A 144 -0.33 10.19 -7.14
C HIS A 144 0.15 10.02 -8.58
N LYS A 145 -0.12 10.99 -9.47
CA LYS A 145 0.20 10.91 -10.90
C LYS A 145 1.68 10.58 -11.18
N GLU A 146 2.61 11.25 -10.50
CA GLU A 146 4.04 11.01 -10.69
C GLU A 146 4.46 9.64 -10.10
N LEU A 147 3.91 9.24 -8.96
CA LEU A 147 4.18 7.93 -8.37
C LEU A 147 3.70 6.78 -9.27
N VAL A 148 2.56 6.96 -9.96
CA VAL A 148 2.07 5.99 -10.96
C VAL A 148 3.03 5.88 -12.14
N LYS A 149 3.54 7.01 -12.67
CA LYS A 149 4.53 6.98 -13.76
C LYS A 149 5.83 6.32 -13.34
N GLU A 150 6.32 6.61 -12.13
CA GLU A 150 7.51 5.97 -11.57
C GLU A 150 7.29 4.47 -11.36
N GLY A 151 6.10 4.08 -10.88
CA GLY A 151 5.68 2.69 -10.73
C GLY A 151 5.62 1.95 -12.06
N GLU A 152 5.04 2.56 -13.09
CA GLU A 152 4.99 2.02 -14.45
C GLU A 152 6.39 1.82 -15.03
N LYS A 153 7.25 2.84 -14.90
CA LYS A 153 8.64 2.75 -15.34
C LYS A 153 9.39 1.62 -14.62
N TRP A 154 9.30 1.59 -13.29
CA TRP A 154 9.94 0.55 -12.47
C TRP A 154 9.46 -0.85 -12.86
N ALA A 155 8.15 -1.03 -13.07
CA ALA A 155 7.58 -2.31 -13.46
C ALA A 155 8.07 -2.74 -14.85
N LYS A 156 8.12 -1.82 -15.81
CA LYS A 156 8.59 -2.10 -17.18
C LYS A 156 10.07 -2.47 -17.22
N GLU A 157 10.92 -1.74 -16.49
CA GLU A 157 12.36 -2.02 -16.42
C GLU A 157 12.65 -3.36 -15.72
N THR A 158 11.91 -3.64 -14.66
CA THR A 158 12.01 -4.90 -13.91
C THR A 158 11.55 -6.09 -14.75
N ALA A 159 10.39 -5.98 -15.39
CA ALA A 159 9.87 -7.00 -16.31
C ALA A 159 10.84 -7.24 -17.46
N GLY A 160 11.34 -6.19 -18.12
CA GLY A 160 12.33 -6.32 -19.19
C GLY A 160 13.60 -7.06 -18.76
N SER A 161 14.13 -6.75 -17.58
CA SER A 161 15.30 -7.45 -17.03
C SER A 161 15.02 -8.94 -16.79
N PHE A 162 13.84 -9.28 -16.24
CA PHE A 162 13.46 -10.67 -16.01
C PHE A 162 13.17 -11.43 -17.31
N THR A 163 12.51 -10.81 -18.29
CA THR A 163 12.28 -11.40 -19.60
C THR A 163 13.61 -11.74 -20.29
N LEU A 164 14.63 -10.87 -20.19
CA LEU A 164 15.96 -11.16 -20.72
C LEU A 164 16.61 -12.39 -20.06
N VAL A 165 16.58 -12.46 -18.72
CA VAL A 165 17.11 -13.61 -17.97
C VAL A 165 16.33 -14.89 -18.30
N ALA A 166 15.01 -14.83 -18.32
CA ALA A 166 14.15 -15.97 -18.64
C ALA A 166 14.38 -16.45 -20.09
N THR A 167 14.54 -15.54 -21.05
CA THR A 167 14.88 -15.89 -22.43
C THR A 167 16.23 -16.59 -22.53
N LEU A 168 17.23 -16.14 -21.78
CA LEU A 168 18.53 -16.80 -21.72
C LEU A 168 18.41 -18.23 -21.16
N ILE A 169 17.67 -18.42 -20.06
CA ILE A 169 17.40 -19.74 -19.47
C ILE A 169 16.68 -20.63 -20.48
N THR A 170 15.60 -20.15 -21.10
CA THR A 170 14.85 -20.88 -22.13
C THR A 170 15.77 -21.35 -23.25
N THR A 171 16.66 -20.48 -23.73
CA THR A 171 17.59 -20.80 -24.83
C THR A 171 18.59 -21.89 -24.42
N ILE A 172 19.16 -21.80 -23.22
CA ILE A 172 20.14 -22.78 -22.72
C ILE A 172 19.48 -24.13 -22.47
N MET A 173 18.31 -24.16 -21.82
CA MET A 173 17.59 -25.41 -21.54
C MET A 173 17.06 -26.05 -22.82
N PHE A 174 16.53 -25.26 -23.76
CA PHE A 174 16.12 -25.77 -25.06
C PHE A 174 17.30 -26.45 -25.79
N ALA A 175 18.49 -25.85 -25.77
CA ALA A 175 19.68 -26.50 -26.33
C ALA A 175 20.02 -27.78 -25.57
N ALA A 176 20.04 -27.75 -24.24
CA ALA A 176 20.35 -28.89 -23.38
C ALA A 176 19.40 -30.09 -23.58
N ALA A 177 18.13 -29.84 -23.91
CA ALA A 177 17.15 -30.87 -24.24
C ALA A 177 17.51 -31.68 -25.50
N PHE A 178 18.21 -31.07 -26.47
CA PHE A 178 18.64 -31.73 -27.72
C PHE A 178 20.12 -32.09 -27.75
N THR A 179 20.94 -31.49 -26.88
CA THR A 179 22.35 -31.83 -26.71
C THR A 179 22.57 -32.49 -25.36
N VAL A 180 21.86 -33.61 -25.14
CA VAL A 180 21.85 -34.30 -23.85
C VAL A 180 23.25 -34.83 -23.46
N PRO A 181 23.58 -34.91 -22.16
CA PRO A 181 24.84 -35.46 -21.69
C PRO A 181 25.06 -36.89 -22.21
N GLY A 182 26.26 -37.18 -22.71
CA GLY A 182 26.59 -38.48 -23.31
C GLY A 182 26.14 -38.64 -24.77
N GLY A 183 25.28 -37.77 -25.28
CA GLY A 183 24.79 -37.83 -26.65
C GLY A 183 23.84 -39.00 -26.90
N TYR A 184 23.74 -39.38 -28.18
CA TYR A 184 22.83 -40.42 -28.66
C TYR A 184 23.63 -41.60 -29.23
N ASN A 185 23.09 -42.80 -29.11
CA ASN A 185 23.62 -43.98 -29.81
C ASN A 185 23.27 -43.96 -31.31
N ASP A 186 23.75 -44.94 -32.07
CA ASP A 186 23.50 -45.07 -33.52
C ASP A 186 22.02 -45.19 -33.89
N SER A 187 21.15 -45.52 -32.92
CA SER A 187 19.69 -45.59 -33.08
C SER A 187 18.97 -44.30 -32.66
N GLY A 188 19.69 -43.26 -32.24
CA GLY A 188 19.12 -41.98 -31.81
C GLY A 188 18.56 -41.98 -30.38
N VAL A 189 18.90 -42.97 -29.55
CA VAL A 189 18.46 -43.06 -28.15
C VAL A 189 19.53 -42.48 -27.22
N PRO A 190 19.18 -41.65 -26.22
CA PRO A 190 20.15 -41.13 -25.25
C PRO A 190 20.93 -42.25 -24.55
N ILE A 191 22.26 -42.12 -24.50
CA ILE A 191 23.14 -43.18 -23.96
C ILE A 191 22.89 -43.42 -22.45
N PHE A 192 22.53 -42.38 -21.69
CA PHE A 192 22.30 -42.47 -20.25
C PHE A 192 20.83 -42.64 -19.84
N LEU A 193 19.95 -43.11 -20.74
CA LEU A 193 18.51 -43.19 -20.49
C LEU A 193 18.13 -43.96 -19.20
N GLU A 194 18.83 -45.05 -18.89
CA GLU A 194 18.59 -45.87 -17.69
C GLU A 194 19.22 -45.29 -16.40
N ASP A 195 20.05 -44.26 -16.52
CA ASP A 195 20.70 -43.62 -15.38
C ASP A 195 19.71 -42.71 -14.61
N LYS A 196 19.68 -42.86 -13.28
CA LYS A 196 18.78 -42.08 -12.42
C LYS A 196 19.11 -40.59 -12.42
N ILE A 197 20.39 -40.23 -12.47
CA ILE A 197 20.87 -38.84 -12.51
C ILE A 197 20.47 -38.20 -13.84
N PHE A 198 20.56 -38.94 -14.95
CA PHE A 198 20.09 -38.48 -16.26
C PHE A 198 18.59 -38.18 -16.26
N ASN A 199 17.77 -39.04 -15.66
CA ASN A 199 16.33 -38.81 -15.55
C ASN A 199 16.00 -37.56 -14.70
N VAL A 200 16.73 -37.32 -13.61
CA VAL A 200 16.60 -36.09 -12.81
C VAL A 200 16.98 -34.85 -13.64
N PHE A 201 18.04 -34.94 -14.44
CA PHE A 201 18.45 -33.87 -15.35
C PHE A 201 17.35 -33.50 -16.36
N ILE A 202 16.77 -34.49 -17.05
CA ILE A 202 15.69 -34.24 -18.03
C ILE A 202 14.45 -33.63 -17.37
N ILE A 203 14.07 -34.11 -16.18
CA ILE A 203 12.94 -33.54 -15.43
C ILE A 203 13.23 -32.08 -15.04
N ALA A 204 14.44 -31.79 -14.55
CA ALA A 204 14.83 -30.43 -14.16
C ALA A 204 14.88 -29.48 -15.38
N ASP A 205 15.44 -29.94 -16.49
CA ASP A 205 15.51 -29.20 -17.75
C ASP A 205 14.09 -28.85 -18.26
N ALA A 206 13.19 -29.84 -18.27
CA ALA A 206 11.80 -29.62 -18.65
C ALA A 206 11.10 -28.59 -17.75
N ILE A 207 11.22 -28.71 -16.41
CA ILE A 207 10.64 -27.75 -15.47
C ILE A 207 11.22 -26.35 -15.72
N SER A 208 12.54 -26.24 -15.88
CA SER A 208 13.21 -24.97 -16.13
C SER A 208 12.70 -24.35 -17.44
N LEU A 209 12.63 -25.13 -18.52
CA LEU A 209 12.18 -24.67 -19.83
C LEU A 209 10.71 -24.21 -19.81
N PHE A 210 9.82 -24.97 -19.19
CA PHE A 210 8.40 -24.59 -19.10
C PHE A 210 8.20 -23.33 -18.24
N THR A 211 8.86 -23.26 -17.08
CA THR A 211 8.73 -22.11 -16.18
C THR A 211 9.35 -20.84 -16.77
N SER A 212 10.52 -20.93 -17.39
CA SER A 212 11.17 -19.78 -18.04
C SER A 212 10.40 -19.32 -19.28
N SER A 213 9.89 -20.24 -20.11
CA SER A 213 9.06 -19.89 -21.27
C SER A 213 7.75 -19.20 -20.85
N THR A 214 7.12 -19.69 -19.77
CA THR A 214 5.93 -19.04 -19.19
C THR A 214 6.26 -17.65 -18.68
N ALA A 215 7.41 -17.46 -18.02
CA ALA A 215 7.86 -16.15 -17.53
C ALA A 215 8.21 -15.14 -18.65
N VAL A 216 8.53 -15.60 -19.86
CA VAL A 216 8.72 -14.72 -21.03
C VAL A 216 7.38 -14.28 -21.62
N LEU A 217 6.36 -15.13 -21.55
CA LEU A 217 5.04 -14.87 -22.10
C LEU A 217 4.17 -13.96 -21.22
N LEU A 218 4.32 -14.07 -19.89
CA LEU A 218 3.62 -13.26 -18.89
C LEU A 218 4.26 -11.87 -18.75
#